data_AF-A0A525D6B6-F1
#
_entry.id   AF-A0A525D6B6-F1
#
_cell.length_a   1.000
_cell.length_b   1.000
_cell.length_c   1.000
_cell.angle_alpha   90.00
_cell.angle_beta   90.00
_cell.angle_gamma   90.00
#
_symmetry.space_group_name_H-M   'P 1'
#
loop_
_entity.id
_entity.type
_entity.pdbx_description
1 polymer ?
#
loop_
_entity_poly.entity_id
_entity_poly.type
_entity_poly.pdbx_seq_one_letter_code
_entity_poly.pdbx_strand_id
1 'polypeptide(L)'
;RRMSLSNIHYVPSSEIFARMIITGAACGMIPDLQSLSQVRSGGLLDLAPEHHIRVDLYWHRWNLDSLLLDQFSRAMIQHANIY
;
A
#
# COMPACT_ATOMS: atom_id res chain seq x y z
N ARG A 1 -7.59 -11.06 30.56
CA ARG A 1 -6.19 -11.50 30.32
C ARG A 1 -5.61 -10.57 29.26
N ARG A 2 -4.81 -9.57 29.63
CA ARG A 2 -4.24 -8.58 28.69
C ARG A 2 -3.07 -9.26 27.98
N MET A 3 -3.19 -9.58 26.68
CA MET A 3 -2.04 -10.01 25.89
C MET A 3 -1.04 -8.86 25.87
N SER A 4 0.14 -9.07 26.47
CA SER A 4 1.30 -8.21 26.26
C SER A 4 1.74 -8.40 24.81
N LEU A 5 1.49 -7.42 23.95
CA LEU A 5 1.95 -7.43 22.56
C LEU A 5 3.43 -7.02 22.57
N SER A 6 4.31 -7.96 22.94
CA SER A 6 5.76 -7.69 23.04
C SER A 6 6.44 -7.48 21.68
N ASN A 7 5.76 -7.83 20.58
CA ASN A 7 6.35 -7.90 19.23
C ASN A 7 5.55 -7.04 18.23
N ILE A 8 5.29 -5.77 18.57
CA ILE A 8 4.75 -4.79 17.63
C ILE A 8 5.83 -3.80 17.25
N HIS A 9 5.99 -3.57 15.95
CA HIS A 9 6.93 -2.61 15.40
C HIS A 9 6.15 -1.45 14.79
N TYR A 10 6.48 -0.22 15.18
CA TYR A 10 5.98 0.99 14.54
C TYR A 10 7.07 1.55 13.63
N VAL A 11 6.79 1.61 12.32
CA VAL A 11 7.72 2.08 11.31
C VAL A 11 7.01 3.11 10.43
N PRO A 12 7.24 4.42 10.61
CA PRO A 12 6.53 5.49 9.89
C PRO A 12 7.11 5.73 8.49
N SER A 13 7.34 4.66 7.73
CA SER A 13 7.80 4.69 6.35
C SER A 13 7.26 3.47 5.61
N SER A 14 6.49 3.70 4.55
CA SER A 14 5.91 2.62 3.73
C SER A 14 6.98 1.74 3.09
N GLU A 15 8.10 2.32 2.68
CA GLU A 15 9.21 1.59 2.06
C GLU A 15 9.96 0.71 3.08
N ILE A 16 10.31 1.28 4.23
CA ILE A 16 11.04 0.54 5.27
C ILE A 16 10.16 -0.55 5.86
N PHE A 17 8.87 -0.28 6.07
CA PHE A 17 7.90 -1.26 6.56
C PHE A 17 7.77 -2.46 5.60
N ALA A 18 7.61 -2.20 4.30
CA ALA A 18 7.57 -3.27 3.29
C ALA A 18 8.89 -4.06 3.26
N ARG A 19 10.04 -3.38 3.32
CA ARG A 19 11.35 -4.04 3.37
C ARG A 19 11.51 -4.94 4.60
N MET A 20 11.04 -4.50 5.77
CA MET A 20 11.07 -5.29 7.00
C MET A 20 10.30 -6.61 6.86
N ILE A 21 9.16 -6.59 6.18
CA ILE A 21 8.35 -7.79 5.88
C ILE A 21 9.08 -8.70 4.88
N ILE A 22 9.61 -8.12 3.79
CA ILE A 22 10.36 -8.87 2.75
C ILE A 22 11.60 -9.57 3.34
N THR A 23 12.29 -8.95 4.29
CA THR A 23 13.44 -9.56 4.96
C THR A 23 13.06 -10.59 6.03
N GLY A 24 11.76 -10.84 6.25
CA GLY A 24 11.26 -11.79 7.25
C GLY A 24 11.39 -11.32 8.70
N ALA A 25 11.64 -10.03 8.93
CA ALA A 25 11.79 -9.48 10.28
C ALA A 25 10.44 -9.27 10.99
N ALA A 26 9.35 -9.19 10.22
CA ALA A 26 7.98 -9.14 10.72
C ALA A 26 6.99 -9.70 9.69
N CYS A 27 5.76 -10.00 10.13
CA CYS A 27 4.62 -10.15 9.23
C CYS A 27 3.73 -8.91 9.32
N GLY A 28 3.03 -8.57 8.23
CA GLY A 28 2.15 -7.41 8.20
C GLY A 28 1.45 -7.26 6.85
N MET A 29 0.49 -6.33 6.82
CA MET A 29 -0.27 -6.01 5.61
C MET A 29 0.42 -4.87 4.86
N ILE A 30 0.69 -5.08 3.57
CA ILE A 30 1.24 -4.07 2.66
C ILE A 30 0.39 -4.01 1.38
N PRO A 31 0.29 -2.85 0.71
CA PRO A 31 -0.41 -2.73 -0.56
C PRO A 31 0.11 -3.69 -1.63
N ASP A 32 -0.78 -4.17 -2.49
CA ASP A 32 -0.47 -5.06 -3.61
C ASP A 32 0.66 -4.50 -4.49
N LEU A 33 0.68 -3.18 -4.70
CA LEU A 33 1.72 -2.48 -5.45
C LEU A 33 3.14 -2.75 -4.90
N GLN A 34 3.28 -2.97 -3.58
CA GLN A 34 4.56 -3.23 -2.92
C GLN A 34 4.85 -4.73 -2.76
N SER A 35 3.85 -5.62 -2.85
CA SER A 35 4.00 -7.06 -2.57
C SER A 35 4.02 -7.95 -3.81
N LEU A 36 3.29 -7.59 -4.87
CA LEU A 36 2.99 -8.49 -6.00
C LEU A 36 4.22 -9.09 -6.66
N SER A 37 5.30 -8.32 -6.82
CA SER A 37 6.55 -8.82 -7.43
C SER A 37 7.20 -9.91 -6.58
N GLN A 38 7.25 -9.70 -5.26
CA GLN A 38 7.83 -10.65 -4.31
C GLN A 38 6.94 -11.89 -4.15
N VAL A 39 5.62 -11.74 -4.16
CA VAL A 39 4.70 -12.89 -4.14
C VAL A 39 4.89 -13.74 -5.40
N ARG A 40 4.94 -13.11 -6.58
CA ARG A 40 5.16 -13.81 -7.86
C ARG A 40 6.51 -14.50 -7.95
N SER A 41 7.56 -13.92 -7.37
CA SER A 41 8.89 -14.53 -7.34
C SER A 41 9.10 -15.52 -6.18
N GLY A 42 8.09 -15.73 -5.31
CA GLY A 42 8.18 -16.59 -4.14
C GLY A 42 8.99 -16.01 -2.96
N GLY A 43 9.33 -14.71 -3.00
CA GLY A 43 9.98 -13.98 -1.91
C GLY A 43 9.03 -13.58 -0.77
N LEU A 44 7.72 -13.55 -1.04
CA LEU A 44 6.67 -13.39 -0.03
C LEU A 44 5.60 -14.47 -0.17
N LEU A 45 5.02 -14.88 0.95
CA LEU A 45 3.85 -15.74 1.04
C LEU A 45 2.67 -14.95 1.57
N ASP A 46 1.52 -15.03 0.88
CA ASP A 46 0.27 -14.49 1.40
C ASP A 46 -0.24 -15.38 2.54
N LEU A 47 -0.28 -14.81 3.75
CA LEU A 47 -0.70 -15.52 4.97
C LEU A 47 -2.23 -15.66 5.07
N ALA A 48 -3.00 -14.88 4.31
CA ALA A 48 -4.46 -14.89 4.36
C ALA A 48 -5.10 -14.56 2.98
N PRO A 49 -4.99 -15.46 1.98
CA PRO A 49 -5.40 -15.19 0.59
C PRO A 49 -6.86 -14.76 0.40
N GLU A 50 -7.76 -15.25 1.25
CA GLU A 50 -9.19 -14.92 1.20
C GLU A 50 -9.55 -13.60 1.92
N HIS A 51 -8.56 -12.96 2.57
CA HIS A 51 -8.77 -11.78 3.41
C HIS A 51 -7.97 -10.60 2.87
N HIS A 52 -8.63 -9.80 2.03
CA HIS A 52 -8.09 -8.55 1.51
C HIS A 52 -8.89 -7.35 2.02
N ILE A 53 -8.23 -6.22 2.21
CA ILE A 53 -8.87 -4.96 2.57
C ILE A 53 -8.81 -4.04 1.35
N ARG A 54 -9.98 -3.68 0.83
CA ARG A 54 -10.09 -2.62 -0.20
C ARG A 54 -10.16 -1.26 0.47
N VAL A 55 -9.37 -0.33 -0.06
CA VAL A 55 -9.33 1.06 0.40
C VAL A 55 -9.67 1.96 -0.78
N ASP A 56 -10.82 2.61 -0.72
CA ASP A 56 -11.23 3.57 -1.74
C ASP A 56 -10.41 4.86 -1.61
N LEU A 57 -9.79 5.29 -2.72
CA LEU A 57 -8.99 6.51 -2.79
C LEU A 57 -9.71 7.58 -3.60
N TYR A 58 -9.58 8.83 -3.17
CA TYR A 58 -10.25 9.98 -3.79
C TYR A 58 -9.24 11.07 -4.11
N TRP A 59 -9.35 11.65 -5.31
CA TRP A 59 -8.61 12.85 -5.70
C TRP A 59 -9.44 14.09 -5.40
N HIS A 60 -8.96 14.90 -4.46
CA HIS A 60 -9.55 16.20 -4.15
C HIS A 60 -8.74 17.32 -4.77
N ARG A 61 -9.41 18.21 -5.50
CA ARG A 61 -8.79 19.39 -6.10
C ARG A 61 -9.56 20.65 -5.75
N TRP A 62 -8.86 21.78 -5.77
CA TRP A 62 -9.50 23.10 -5.71
C TRP A 62 -10.30 23.35 -6.99
N ASN A 63 -11.47 23.98 -6.84
CA ASN A 63 -12.30 24.38 -7.97
C ASN A 63 -11.78 25.68 -8.60
N LEU A 64 -10.68 25.55 -9.35
CA LEU A 64 -10.02 26.64 -10.06
C LEU A 64 -10.04 26.34 -11.55
N ASP A 65 -10.27 27.37 -12.37
CA ASP A 65 -10.08 27.27 -13.82
C ASP A 65 -8.58 27.26 -14.12
N SER A 66 -8.02 26.07 -14.33
CA SER A 66 -6.59 25.86 -14.52
C SER A 66 -6.33 24.66 -15.42
N LEU A 67 -5.82 24.95 -16.61
CA LEU A 67 -5.39 23.93 -17.57
C LEU A 67 -4.36 22.96 -16.97
N LEU A 68 -3.48 23.44 -16.09
CA LEU A 68 -2.50 22.60 -15.40
C LEU A 68 -3.17 21.61 -14.42
N LEU A 69 -4.11 22.08 -13.59
CA LEU A 69 -4.84 21.21 -12.67
C LEU A 69 -5.71 20.19 -13.42
N ASP A 70 -6.27 20.57 -14.57
CA ASP A 70 -7.03 19.65 -15.42
C ASP A 70 -6.13 18.57 -16.04
N GLN A 71 -4.95 18.96 -16.55
CA GLN A 71 -3.97 18.01 -17.06
C GLN A 71 -3.48 17.06 -15.96
N PHE A 72 -3.17 17.59 -14.78
CA PHE A 72 -2.74 16.80 -13.64
C PHE A 72 -3.83 15.83 -13.17
N SER A 73 -5.08 16.29 -13.08
CA SER A 73 -6.21 15.43 -12.68
C SER A 73 -6.42 14.30 -13.68
N ARG A 74 -6.33 14.57 -14.99
CA ARG A 74 -6.39 13.51 -16.03
C ARG A 74 -5.27 12.50 -15.88
N ALA A 75 -4.03 12.96 -15.68
CA ALA A 75 -2.88 12.07 -15.51
C ALA A 75 -3.01 11.20 -14.26
N MET A 76 -3.44 11.77 -13.14
CA MET A 76 -3.69 11.05 -11.89
C MET A 76 -4.75 9.96 -12.06
N ILE A 77 -5.91 10.30 -12.62
CA ILE A 77 -7.02 9.34 -12.83
C ILE A 77 -6.59 8.22 -13.79
N GLN A 78 -5.85 8.55 -14.85
CA GLN A 78 -5.36 7.56 -15.80
C GLN A 78 -4.44 6.52 -15.14
N HIS A 79 -3.58 6.94 -14.22
CA HIS A 79 -2.66 6.04 -13.52
C HIS A 79 -3.29 5.33 -12.31
N ALA A 80 -4.35 5.92 -11.72
CA ALA A 80 -5.07 5.29 -10.60
C ALA A 80 -5.82 4.02 -11.03
N ASN A 81 -6.29 3.93 -12.28
CA ASN A 81 -7.03 2.77 -12.80
C ASN A 81 -6.16 1.54 -13.12
N ILE A 82 -4.85 1.59 -12.86
CA ILE A 82 -3.91 0.53 -13.23
C ILE A 82 -3.84 -0.59 -12.16
N TYR A 83 -4.55 -0.45 -11.03
CA TYR A 83 -4.54 -1.39 -9.92
C TYR A 83 -5.95 -1.68 -9.39
#